data_AF-A0A7W4US60-F1
#
_entry.id   AF-A0A7W4US60-F1
#
_cell.length_a   1.000
_cell.length_b   1.000
_cell.length_c   1.000
_cell.angle_alpha   90.00
_cell.angle_beta   90.00
_cell.angle_gamma   90.00
#
_symmetry.space_group_name_H-M   'P 1'
#
loop_
_entity.id
_entity.type
_entity.pdbx_description
1 polymer ?
#
loop_
_entity_poly.entity_id
_entity_poly.type
_entity_poly.pdbx_seq_one_letter_code
_entity_poly.pdbx_strand_id
1 'polypeptide(L)'
;MALDVHVTSGTYPTERFGEVPLVDAVATHDAESGRYAIYAVSRAVDAPTELVIDLAELGADATGLTVSARTLSDPDLDAANTLENPDRVSLAEAPITRDGSTLRIELPAVSWTEILLG
;
A
#
# COMPACT_ATOMS: atom_id res chain seq x y z
N MET A 1 12.41 -3.62 12.53
CA MET A 1 13.27 -2.52 12.04
C MET A 1 12.65 -1.90 10.80
N ALA A 2 12.86 -0.61 10.54
CA ALA A 2 12.48 0.01 9.27
C ALA A 2 13.45 -0.44 8.16
N LEU A 3 12.92 -0.66 6.96
CA LEU A 3 13.69 -0.99 5.77
C LEU A 3 13.88 0.27 4.93
N ASP A 4 15.02 0.35 4.24
CA ASP A 4 15.24 1.34 3.19
C ASP A 4 14.53 0.86 1.92
N VAL A 5 13.41 1.50 1.59
CA VAL A 5 12.60 1.14 0.42
C VAL A 5 12.75 2.18 -0.68
N HIS A 6 13.14 1.71 -1.86
CA HIS A 6 13.25 2.58 -3.03
C HIS A 6 11.90 2.67 -3.76
N VAL A 7 11.09 3.65 -3.38
CA VAL A 7 9.77 3.90 -4.01
C VAL A 7 9.95 4.79 -5.24
N THR A 8 9.46 4.33 -6.38
CA THR A 8 9.37 5.12 -7.62
C THR A 8 7.92 5.22 -8.05
N SER A 9 7.48 6.41 -8.46
CA SER A 9 6.14 6.63 -8.99
C SER A 9 6.11 7.84 -9.94
N GLY A 10 5.03 7.99 -10.70
CA GLY A 10 4.75 9.26 -11.38
C GLY A 10 4.50 10.39 -10.38
N THR A 11 4.31 11.60 -10.87
CA THR A 11 4.03 12.78 -10.04
C THR A 11 2.71 13.44 -10.43
N TYR A 12 2.18 14.27 -9.53
CA TYR A 12 1.10 15.20 -9.84
C TYR A 12 1.45 16.60 -9.31
N PRO A 13 0.98 17.67 -9.98
CA PRO A 13 1.25 19.03 -9.57
C PRO A 13 0.39 19.43 -8.36
N THR A 14 1.00 20.19 -7.45
CA THR A 14 0.33 20.85 -6.33
C THR A 14 0.68 22.33 -6.35
N GLU A 15 -0.27 23.19 -5.97
CA GLU A 15 -0.06 24.66 -6.00
C GLU A 15 1.11 25.11 -5.12
N ARG A 16 1.29 24.46 -3.96
CA ARG A 16 2.30 24.86 -2.96
C ARG A 16 3.63 24.15 -3.10
N PHE A 17 3.64 22.89 -3.53
CA PHE A 17 4.83 22.03 -3.49
C PHE A 17 5.33 21.59 -4.87
N GLY A 18 4.67 22.01 -5.95
CA GLY A 18 5.01 21.58 -7.31
C GLY A 18 4.70 20.10 -7.52
N GLU A 19 5.56 19.39 -8.24
CA GLU A 19 5.41 17.96 -8.53
C GLU A 19 5.65 17.11 -7.28
N VAL A 20 4.64 16.34 -6.88
CA VAL A 20 4.67 15.44 -5.72
C VAL A 20 4.46 14.00 -6.21
N PRO A 21 5.18 12.99 -5.67
CA PRO A 21 5.00 11.61 -6.10
C PRO A 21 3.57 11.10 -5.86
N LEU A 22 3.07 10.23 -6.73
CA LEU A 22 1.72 9.66 -6.58
C LEU A 22 1.65 8.68 -5.41
N VAL A 23 2.72 7.90 -5.19
CA VAL A 23 2.78 6.90 -4.11
C VAL A 23 3.84 7.29 -3.11
N ASP A 24 3.55 7.05 -1.83
CA ASP A 24 4.54 7.00 -0.76
C ASP A 24 4.40 5.66 -0.05
N ALA A 25 5.51 5.04 0.36
CA ALA A 25 5.48 3.76 1.03
C ALA A 25 6.64 3.57 2.00
N VAL A 26 6.38 2.82 3.05
CA VAL A 26 7.38 2.41 4.04
C VAL A 26 7.26 0.91 4.28
N ALA A 27 8.37 0.27 4.63
CA ALA A 27 8.38 -1.13 5.02
C ALA A 27 9.12 -1.36 6.33
N THR A 28 8.69 -2.38 7.05
CA THR A 28 9.31 -2.84 8.29
C THR A 28 9.48 -4.34 8.25
N HIS A 29 10.51 -4.84 8.95
CA HIS A 29 10.78 -6.26 9.14
C HIS A 29 10.93 -6.55 10.63
N ASP A 30 10.16 -7.52 11.13
CA ASP A 30 10.34 -8.10 12.45
C ASP A 30 11.19 -9.37 12.33
N ALA A 31 12.46 -9.26 12.71
CA ALA A 31 13.43 -10.35 12.58
C ALA A 31 13.15 -11.53 13.53
N GLU A 32 12.40 -11.33 14.62
CA GLU A 32 12.06 -12.42 15.55
C GLU A 32 10.97 -13.32 14.96
N SER A 33 9.96 -12.72 14.33
CA SER A 33 8.87 -13.47 13.69
C SER A 33 9.07 -13.74 12.20
N GLY A 34 10.07 -13.12 11.56
CA GLY A 34 10.32 -13.20 10.12
C GLY A 34 9.27 -12.48 9.26
N ARG A 35 8.44 -11.62 9.85
CA ARG A 35 7.32 -10.96 9.18
C ARG A 35 7.68 -9.57 8.68
N TYR A 36 7.08 -9.19 7.56
CA TYR A 36 7.21 -7.87 6.98
C TYR A 36 5.86 -7.17 6.96
N ALA A 37 5.90 -5.86 7.14
CA ALA A 37 4.73 -4.99 6.96
C ALA A 37 5.12 -3.83 6.06
N ILE A 38 4.35 -3.62 5.00
CA ILE A 38 4.49 -2.53 4.03
C ILE A 38 3.22 -1.70 4.13
N TYR A 39 3.39 -0.39 4.21
CA TYR A 39 2.29 0.58 4.23
C TYR A 39 2.47 1.54 3.07
N ALA A 40 1.44 1.66 2.23
CA ALA A 40 1.46 2.51 1.05
C ALA A 40 0.30 3.50 1.09
N VAL A 41 0.55 4.72 0.61
CA VAL A 41 -0.46 5.75 0.39
C VAL A 41 -0.49 6.09 -1.09
N SER A 42 -1.68 6.05 -1.69
CA SER A 42 -1.94 6.63 -3.01
C SER A 42 -2.48 8.03 -2.84
N ARG A 43 -1.75 9.02 -3.36
CA ARG A 43 -2.14 10.43 -3.46
C ARG A 43 -2.78 10.76 -4.80
N ALA A 44 -2.97 9.76 -5.67
CA ALA A 44 -3.72 9.94 -6.90
C ALA A 44 -5.15 10.37 -6.57
N VAL A 45 -5.65 11.40 -7.26
CA VAL A 45 -6.99 11.95 -7.01
C VAL A 45 -8.04 11.43 -7.98
N ASP A 46 -7.63 11.03 -9.19
CA ASP A 46 -8.58 10.74 -10.29
C ASP A 46 -8.67 9.26 -10.67
N ALA A 47 -7.58 8.49 -10.46
CA ALA A 47 -7.48 7.12 -10.96
C ALA A 47 -6.69 6.23 -10.00
N PRO A 48 -6.97 4.92 -9.99
CA PRO A 48 -6.14 3.95 -9.27
C PRO A 48 -4.69 3.93 -9.79
N THR A 49 -3.76 3.57 -8.91
CA THR A 49 -2.36 3.36 -9.23
C THR A 49 -1.98 1.91 -8.95
N GLU A 50 -1.39 1.20 -9.91
CA GLU A 50 -0.83 -0.13 -9.67
C GLU A 50 0.47 0.01 -8.86
N LEU A 51 0.50 -0.61 -7.68
CA LEU A 51 1.70 -0.81 -6.88
C LEU A 51 2.33 -2.15 -7.22
N VAL A 52 3.60 -2.11 -7.63
CA VAL A 52 4.42 -3.30 -7.90
C VAL A 52 5.49 -3.40 -6.82
N ILE A 53 5.58 -4.56 -6.16
CA ILE A 53 6.56 -4.83 -5.10
C ILE A 53 7.43 -5.99 -5.54
N ASP A 54 8.73 -5.76 -5.67
CA ASP A 54 9.69 -6.84 -5.91
C ASP A 54 10.27 -7.34 -4.58
N LEU A 55 10.12 -8.64 -4.34
CA LEU A 55 10.61 -9.32 -3.15
C LEU A 55 11.93 -10.07 -3.40
N ALA A 56 12.54 -9.96 -4.59
CA ALA A 56 13.74 -10.71 -4.95
C ALA A 56 14.91 -10.49 -3.97
N GLU A 57 15.06 -9.27 -3.44
CA GLU A 57 16.10 -8.93 -2.47
C GLU A 57 15.90 -9.57 -1.09
N LEU A 58 14.71 -10.11 -0.80
CA LEU A 58 14.45 -10.86 0.43
C LEU A 58 14.96 -12.32 0.36
N GLY A 59 15.48 -12.75 -0.79
CA GLY A 59 16.08 -14.08 -1.00
C GLY A 59 15.10 -15.14 -1.53
N ALA A 60 15.60 -16.37 -1.71
CA ALA A 60 14.86 -17.44 -2.40
C ALA A 60 13.54 -17.83 -1.71
N ASP A 61 13.47 -17.70 -0.38
CA ASP A 61 12.28 -18.05 0.39
C ASP A 61 11.16 -17.00 0.29
N ALA A 62 11.48 -15.81 -0.26
CA ALA A 62 10.51 -14.73 -0.42
C ALA A 62 9.30 -15.14 -1.24
N THR A 63 9.48 -16.04 -2.23
CA THR A 63 8.39 -16.57 -3.07
C THR A 63 7.36 -17.41 -2.31
N GLY A 64 7.74 -17.93 -1.13
CA GLY A 64 6.89 -18.77 -0.29
C GLY A 64 6.13 -18.02 0.80
N LEU A 65 6.43 -16.73 1.04
CA LEU A 65 5.76 -15.94 2.07
C LEU A 65 4.26 -15.80 1.76
N THR A 66 3.41 -15.99 2.76
CA THR A 66 1.99 -15.67 2.62
C THR A 66 1.83 -14.16 2.55
N VAL A 67 0.81 -13.71 1.81
CA VAL A 67 0.58 -12.28 1.57
C VAL A 67 -0.87 -11.97 1.87
N SER A 68 -1.10 -10.92 2.64
CA SER A 68 -2.42 -10.31 2.81
C SER A 68 -2.32 -8.81 2.61
N ALA A 69 -3.39 -8.20 2.12
CA ALA A 69 -3.45 -6.76 1.96
C ALA A 69 -4.85 -6.25 2.30
N ARG A 70 -4.89 -5.08 2.92
CA ARG A 70 -6.13 -4.39 3.28
C ARG A 70 -6.00 -2.92 2.95
N THR A 71 -7.04 -2.37 2.34
CA THR A 71 -7.08 -0.98 1.89
C THR A 71 -8.18 -0.22 2.61
N LEU A 72 -7.86 1.00 3.00
CA LEU A 72 -8.79 2.04 3.41
C LEU A 72 -8.92 3.02 2.25
N SER A 73 -10.12 3.13 1.68
CA SER A 73 -10.45 4.09 0.63
C SER A 73 -11.94 4.31 0.58
N ASP A 74 -12.38 5.51 0.19
CA ASP A 74 -13.78 5.83 0.01
C ASP A 74 -13.98 6.70 -1.24
N PRO A 75 -15.01 6.46 -2.06
CA PRO A 75 -15.35 7.39 -3.14
C PRO A 75 -15.80 8.77 -2.64
N ASP A 76 -16.29 8.87 -1.40
CA ASP A 76 -16.62 10.13 -0.73
C ASP A 76 -15.47 10.53 0.21
N LEU A 77 -14.70 11.55 -0.18
CA LEU A 77 -13.54 12.01 0.59
C LEU A 77 -13.91 12.67 1.93
N ASP A 78 -15.18 13.07 2.09
CA ASP A 78 -15.71 13.62 3.33
C ASP A 78 -16.37 12.54 4.22
N ALA A 79 -16.33 11.26 3.79
CA ALA A 79 -16.88 10.16 4.57
C ALA A 79 -16.19 10.03 5.93
N ALA A 80 -17.01 9.84 6.96
CA ALA A 80 -16.54 9.72 8.34
C ALA A 80 -17.35 8.68 9.11
N ASN A 81 -16.70 8.12 10.13
CA ASN A 81 -17.37 7.29 11.13
C ASN A 81 -18.07 8.20 12.14
N THR A 82 -19.39 8.06 12.27
CA THR A 82 -20.22 8.82 13.22
C THR A 82 -20.75 7.89 14.31
N LEU A 83 -21.48 8.43 15.29
CA LEU A 83 -22.14 7.61 16.30
C LEU A 83 -23.18 6.67 15.68
N GLU A 84 -23.93 7.16 14.70
CA GLU A 84 -24.96 6.41 13.98
C GLU A 84 -24.37 5.39 13.00
N ASN A 85 -23.22 5.70 12.39
CA ASN A 85 -22.53 4.85 11.43
C ASN A 85 -21.04 4.70 11.79
N PRO A 86 -20.70 3.88 12.81
CA PRO A 86 -19.34 3.81 13.34
C PRO A 86 -18.34 3.12 12.41
N ASP A 87 -18.81 2.35 11.42
CA ASP A 87 -17.97 1.53 10.54
C ASP A 87 -18.11 1.93 9.05
N ARG A 88 -18.60 3.14 8.76
CA ARG A 88 -18.80 3.64 7.37
C ARG A 88 -17.51 3.66 6.56
N VAL A 89 -16.40 3.98 7.20
CA VAL A 89 -15.03 3.99 6.67
C VAL A 89 -14.24 2.94 7.43
N SER A 90 -13.88 1.85 6.75
CA SER A 90 -13.21 0.70 7.35
C SER A 90 -12.29 0.01 6.34
N LEU A 91 -11.37 -0.81 6.84
CA LEU A 91 -10.46 -1.58 6.00
C LEU A 91 -11.22 -2.68 5.25
N ALA A 92 -11.00 -2.77 3.95
CA ALA A 92 -11.47 -3.87 3.11
C ALA A 92 -10.28 -4.70 2.60
N GLU A 93 -10.50 -5.98 2.32
CA GLU A 93 -9.48 -6.82 1.67
C GLU A 93 -9.13 -6.27 0.29
N ALA A 94 -7.83 -6.20 0.00
CA ALA A 94 -7.32 -5.76 -1.29
C ALA A 94 -6.84 -6.98 -2.10
N PRO A 95 -7.31 -7.15 -3.34
CA PRO A 95 -6.81 -8.21 -4.22
C PRO A 95 -5.32 -8.04 -4.49
N ILE A 96 -4.59 -9.17 -4.49
CA ILE A 96 -3.16 -9.22 -4.77
C ILE A 96 -2.93 -10.26 -5.84
N THR A 97 -2.12 -9.92 -6.84
CA THR A 97 -1.60 -10.91 -7.78
C THR A 97 -0.12 -11.14 -7.51
N ARG A 98 0.31 -12.39 -7.62
CA ARG A 98 1.70 -12.80 -7.43
C ARG A 98 2.21 -13.48 -8.69
N ASP A 99 3.39 -13.04 -9.13
CA ASP A 99 4.16 -13.67 -10.20
C ASP A 99 5.61 -13.81 -9.73
N GLY A 100 5.99 -15.01 -9.29
CA GLY A 100 7.29 -15.26 -8.67
C GLY A 100 7.54 -14.39 -7.44
N SER A 101 8.58 -13.55 -7.51
CA SER A 101 8.93 -12.58 -6.45
C SER A 101 8.17 -11.26 -6.54
N THR A 102 7.38 -11.04 -7.60
CA THR A 102 6.67 -9.78 -7.82
C THR A 102 5.23 -9.87 -7.32
N LEU A 103 4.84 -8.91 -6.49
CA LEU A 103 3.44 -8.66 -6.11
C LEU A 103 2.89 -7.46 -6.87
N ARG A 104 1.61 -7.51 -7.25
CA ARG A 104 0.88 -6.36 -7.80
C ARG A 104 -0.44 -6.16 -7.08
N ILE A 105 -0.71 -4.91 -6.73
CA ILE A 105 -1.88 -4.48 -5.97
C ILE A 105 -2.38 -3.19 -6.59
N GLU A 106 -3.68 -3.09 -6.85
CA GLU A 106 -4.29 -1.84 -7.27
C GLU A 106 -4.57 -0.96 -6.03
N LEU A 107 -3.97 0.23 -5.99
CA LEU A 107 -4.26 1.24 -4.98
C LEU A 107 -5.34 2.17 -5.53
N PRO A 108 -6.54 2.23 -4.93
CA PRO A 108 -7.56 3.21 -5.33
C PRO A 108 -7.04 4.65 -5.28
N ALA A 109 -7.75 5.56 -5.93
CA ALA A 109 -7.54 6.99 -5.71
C ALA A 109 -7.75 7.31 -4.22
N VAL A 110 -6.90 8.16 -3.65
CA VAL A 110 -6.92 8.59 -2.24
C VAL A 110 -7.08 7.40 -1.27
N SER A 111 -6.04 6.58 -1.18
CA SER A 111 -6.07 5.35 -0.39
C SER A 111 -4.88 5.17 0.53
N TRP A 112 -5.08 4.36 1.57
CA TRP A 112 -4.03 3.79 2.41
C TRP A 112 -4.14 2.27 2.38
N THR A 113 -3.03 1.57 2.18
CA THR A 113 -3.00 0.11 2.06
C THR A 113 -1.93 -0.49 2.98
N GLU A 114 -2.34 -1.45 3.80
CA GLU A 114 -1.46 -2.34 4.55
C GLU A 114 -1.22 -3.61 3.73
N ILE A 115 0.03 -4.04 3.65
CA ILE A 115 0.43 -5.33 3.07
C ILE A 115 1.32 -6.05 4.08
N LEU A 116 0.95 -7.27 4.42
CA LEU A 116 1.68 -8.10 5.38
C LEU A 116 2.24 -9.33 4.67
N LEU A 117 3.52 -9.63 4.93
CA LEU A 117 4.22 -10.81 4.43
C LEU A 117 4.68 -11.66 5.62
N GLY A 118 4.46 -12.97 5.59
CA GLY A 118 4.90 -13.87 6.68
C GLY A 118 4.42 -15.30 6.53
#